data_AF-A0A9J6GBH6-F1
#
_entry.id   AF-A0A9J6GBH6-F1
#
_cell.length_a   1.000
_cell.length_b   1.000
_cell.length_c   1.000
_cell.angle_alpha   90.00
_cell.angle_beta   90.00
_cell.angle_gamma   90.00
#
_symmetry.space_group_name_H-M   'P 1'
#
loop_
_entity.id
_entity.type
_entity.pdbx_description
1 polymer ?
#
loop_
_entity_poly.entity_id
_entity_poly.type
_entity_poly.pdbx_seq_one_letter_code
_entity_poly.pdbx_strand_id
1 'polypeptide(L)'
;MEENSAMNAYVACGTTGKAVLALNGVTVQSAFKIIMTNKRENRGLSSVGLNTFRMLFRDVKRTIVDEVSMLSSDLLRQMDMRFREIRASKMTDPFEGFGVIFCGDLRQLPPVRASVVYKRSRSGPTIYNTSVLP
;
A
#
# COMPACT_ATOMS: atom_id res chain seq x y z
N MET A 1 22.82 -2.92 12.46
CA MET A 1 22.11 -1.97 11.57
C MET A 1 20.80 -1.61 12.26
N GLU A 2 20.94 -1.00 13.43
CA GLU A 2 19.89 -0.59 14.35
C GLU A 2 20.04 0.92 14.46
N GLU A 3 19.54 1.66 13.48
CA GLU A 3 19.58 3.12 13.56
C GLU A 3 18.42 3.70 12.75
N ASN A 4 17.65 4.55 13.43
CA ASN A 4 16.46 5.28 12.96
C ASN A 4 15.10 4.56 12.98
N SER A 5 14.70 4.04 14.14
CA SER A 5 13.27 4.06 14.54
C SER A 5 12.79 5.47 14.97
N ALA A 6 13.52 6.52 14.58
CA ALA A 6 13.21 7.91 14.85
C ALA A 6 12.11 8.39 13.89
N MET A 7 10.87 8.41 14.36
CA MET A 7 9.77 9.24 13.86
C MET A 7 9.75 9.40 12.32
N ASN A 8 9.54 8.29 11.62
CA ASN A 8 9.51 8.29 10.16
C ASN A 8 8.27 9.03 9.67
N ALA A 9 8.44 10.28 9.26
CA ALA A 9 7.36 11.11 8.71
C ALA A 9 6.80 10.52 7.41
N TYR A 10 7.56 9.67 6.73
CA TYR A 10 7.14 8.97 5.53
C TYR A 10 7.63 7.52 5.48
N VAL A 11 6.94 6.70 4.68
CA VAL A 11 7.38 5.35 4.31
C VAL A 11 7.55 5.30 2.80
N ALA A 12 8.74 4.95 2.32
CA ALA A 12 9.00 4.73 0.91
C ALA A 12 8.97 3.23 0.59
N CYS A 13 8.17 2.85 -0.39
CA CYS A 13 8.05 1.48 -0.85
C CYS A 13 7.87 1.40 -2.37
N GLY A 14 7.97 0.19 -2.89
CA GLY A 14 7.89 -0.08 -4.33
C GLY A 14 7.48 -1.52 -4.61
N THR A 15 7.13 -1.80 -5.87
CA THR A 15 6.60 -3.12 -6.27
C THR A 15 7.67 -4.19 -6.47
N THR A 16 8.92 -3.79 -6.71
CA THR A 16 10.05 -4.72 -6.93
C THR A 16 11.24 -4.40 -6.03
N GLY A 17 12.11 -5.40 -5.81
CA GLY A 17 13.36 -5.22 -5.04
C GLY A 17 14.30 -4.19 -5.65
N LYS A 18 14.33 -4.07 -6.99
CA LYS A 18 15.17 -3.09 -7.70
C LYS A 18 14.67 -1.66 -7.48
N ALA A 19 13.36 -1.45 -7.50
CA ALA A 19 12.75 -0.13 -7.29
C ALA A 19 13.04 0.41 -5.90
N VAL A 20 12.90 -0.45 -4.88
CA VAL A 20 13.04 -0.02 -3.48
C VAL A 20 14.48 0.26 -3.08
N LEU A 21 15.44 -0.38 -3.75
CA LEU A 21 16.87 -0.12 -3.53
C LEU A 21 17.21 1.35 -3.78
N ALA A 22 16.64 1.97 -4.82
CA ALA A 22 16.88 3.37 -5.16
C ALA A 22 16.33 4.35 -4.12
N LEU A 23 15.25 3.96 -3.42
CA LEU A 23 14.58 4.78 -2.41
C LEU A 23 15.06 4.48 -0.98
N ASN A 24 16.05 3.60 -0.82
CA ASN A 24 16.42 3.00 0.47
C ASN A 24 15.18 2.52 1.26
N GLY A 25 14.22 1.96 0.53
CA GLY A 25 12.90 1.59 1.02
C GLY A 25 12.71 0.07 1.09
N VAL A 26 11.46 -0.34 1.26
CA VAL A 26 11.06 -1.75 1.33
C VAL A 26 9.95 -2.06 0.34
N THR A 27 9.79 -3.32 -0.06
CA THR A 27 8.68 -3.68 -0.97
C THR A 27 7.34 -3.45 -0.30
N VAL A 28 6.29 -3.15 -1.09
CA VAL A 28 4.91 -2.97 -0.55
C VAL A 28 4.48 -4.17 0.29
N GLN A 29 4.83 -5.39 -0.13
CA GLN A 29 4.51 -6.59 0.65
C GLN A 29 5.18 -6.61 2.03
N SER A 30 6.46 -6.24 2.09
CA SER A 30 7.22 -6.17 3.34
C SER A 30 6.69 -5.03 4.22
N ALA A 31 6.51 -3.84 3.62
CA ALA A 31 6.02 -2.64 4.29
C ALA A 31 4.69 -2.88 4.99
N PHE A 32 3.76 -3.58 4.37
CA PHE A 32 2.40 -3.78 4.88
C PHE A 32 2.15 -5.18 5.48
N LYS A 33 3.22 -5.97 5.69
CA LYS A 33 3.14 -7.35 6.19
C LYS A 33 2.07 -8.18 5.46
N ILE A 34 2.11 -8.11 4.12
CA ILE A 34 1.17 -8.81 3.24
C ILE A 34 1.80 -10.14 2.84
N ILE A 35 1.18 -11.24 3.24
CA ILE A 35 1.62 -12.58 2.87
C ILE A 35 0.95 -12.98 1.56
N MET A 36 1.74 -13.34 0.56
CA MET A 36 1.25 -13.89 -0.71
C MET A 36 0.82 -15.34 -0.52
N THR A 37 -0.39 -15.56 0.01
CA THR A 37 -1.00 -16.90 0.06
C THR A 37 -2.04 -17.04 -1.05
N ASN A 38 -2.16 -18.24 -1.62
CA ASN A 38 -3.16 -18.58 -2.65
C ASN A 38 -4.61 -18.61 -2.14
N LYS A 39 -4.86 -18.26 -0.87
CA LYS A 39 -6.20 -18.28 -0.28
C LYS A 39 -6.67 -16.86 0.02
N ARG A 40 -7.94 -16.61 -0.33
CA ARG A 40 -8.75 -15.42 0.00
C ARG A 40 -8.81 -15.11 1.51
N GLU A 41 -8.22 -15.94 2.36
CA GLU A 41 -8.03 -15.69 3.77
C GLU A 41 -6.83 -14.74 3.97
N ASN A 42 -7.06 -13.46 3.72
CA ASN A 42 -6.22 -12.44 4.34
C ASN A 42 -6.57 -12.44 5.84
N ARG A 43 -6.01 -13.40 6.60
CA ARG A 43 -6.12 -13.38 8.05
C ARG A 43 -5.45 -12.07 8.48
N GLY A 44 -6.21 -11.21 9.16
CA GLY A 44 -5.68 -9.98 9.74
C GLY A 44 -4.41 -10.27 10.55
N LEU A 45 -3.59 -9.24 10.78
CA LEU A 45 -2.45 -9.41 11.67
C LEU A 45 -2.93 -9.90 13.05
N SER A 46 -2.12 -10.73 13.73
CA SER A 46 -2.38 -11.07 15.12
C SER A 46 -2.42 -9.79 15.97
N SER A 47 -3.09 -9.80 17.12
CA SER A 47 -3.18 -8.63 18.01
C SER A 47 -1.81 -8.01 18.30
N VAL A 48 -0.79 -8.85 18.53
CA VAL A 48 0.59 -8.44 18.73
C VAL A 48 1.17 -7.81 17.46
N GLY A 49 1.04 -8.48 16.31
CA GLY A 49 1.56 -7.98 15.03
C GLY A 49 0.91 -6.67 14.61
N LEU A 50 -0.38 -6.52 14.87
CA LEU A 50 -1.15 -5.30 14.62
C LEU A 50 -0.65 -4.16 15.52
N ASN A 51 -0.42 -4.41 16.81
CA ASN A 51 0.09 -3.37 17.71
C ASN A 51 1.48 -2.87 17.30
N THR A 52 2.40 -3.78 16.94
CA THR A 52 3.70 -3.39 16.38
C THR A 52 3.55 -2.58 15.10
N PHE A 53 2.59 -2.97 14.24
CA PHE A 53 2.33 -2.26 13.00
C PHE A 53 1.74 -0.86 13.22
N ARG A 54 0.84 -0.70 14.19
CA ARG A 54 0.32 0.60 14.62
C ARG A 54 1.42 1.51 15.14
N MET A 55 2.34 0.97 15.95
CA MET A 55 3.49 1.74 16.44
C MET A 55 4.38 2.21 15.29
N LEU A 56 4.64 1.35 14.31
CA LEU A 56 5.46 1.69 13.14
C LEU A 56 4.82 2.82 12.31
N PHE A 57 3.50 2.81 12.14
CA PHE A 57 2.75 3.78 11.34
C PHE A 57 2.26 5.00 12.14
N ARG A 58 2.55 5.08 13.43
CA ARG A 58 2.02 6.12 14.33
C ARG A 58 2.36 7.54 13.87
N ASP A 59 3.59 7.76 13.43
CA ASP A 59 4.10 9.08 13.04
C ASP A 59 4.20 9.26 11.52
N VAL A 60 3.80 8.24 10.75
CA VAL A 60 3.83 8.24 9.29
C VAL A 60 2.73 9.14 8.75
N LYS A 61 3.13 10.26 8.12
CA LYS A 61 2.22 11.21 7.49
C LYS A 61 1.94 10.90 6.03
N ARG A 62 2.92 10.30 5.34
CA ARG A 62 2.86 10.01 3.90
C ARG A 62 3.45 8.64 3.55
N THR A 63 2.87 7.96 2.59
CA THR A 63 3.42 6.74 2.00
C THR A 63 3.71 6.98 0.53
N ILE A 64 4.92 6.68 0.08
CA ILE A 64 5.35 6.80 -1.31
C ILE A 64 5.45 5.39 -1.89
N VAL A 65 4.77 5.14 -3.01
CA VAL A 65 4.76 3.86 -3.70
C VAL A 65 5.31 4.05 -5.10
N ASP A 66 6.50 3.53 -5.36
CA ASP A 66 7.15 3.57 -6.67
C ASP A 66 6.85 2.32 -7.51
N GLU A 67 7.04 2.46 -8.83
CA GLU A 67 6.70 1.45 -9.84
C GLU A 67 5.24 0.99 -9.79
N VAL A 68 4.31 1.95 -9.76
CA VAL A 68 2.85 1.71 -9.69
C VAL A 68 2.31 0.94 -10.90
N SER A 69 3.01 0.90 -12.03
CA SER A 69 2.65 0.13 -13.22
C SER A 69 2.57 -1.38 -12.94
N MET A 70 3.44 -1.88 -12.07
CA MET A 70 3.48 -3.28 -11.62
C MET A 70 2.65 -3.53 -10.36
N LEU A 71 1.93 -2.52 -9.85
CA LEU A 71 1.07 -2.69 -8.68
C LEU A 71 -0.23 -3.38 -9.10
N SER A 72 -0.60 -4.45 -8.39
CA SER A 72 -1.88 -5.13 -8.63
C SER A 72 -3.02 -4.49 -7.84
N SER A 73 -4.24 -4.54 -8.37
CA SER A 73 -5.44 -4.05 -7.68
C SER A 73 -5.70 -4.77 -6.35
N ASP A 74 -5.34 -6.05 -6.25
CA ASP A 74 -5.44 -6.81 -5.01
C ASP A 74 -4.45 -6.32 -3.96
N LEU A 75 -3.20 -6.05 -4.36
CA LEU A 75 -2.19 -5.54 -3.44
C LEU A 75 -2.56 -4.13 -2.95
N LEU A 76 -3.09 -3.29 -3.84
CA LEU A 76 -3.63 -1.98 -3.48
C LEU A 76 -4.81 -2.08 -2.48
N ARG A 77 -5.73 -3.01 -2.71
CA ARG A 77 -6.85 -3.28 -1.78
C ARG A 77 -6.35 -3.79 -0.43
N GLN A 78 -5.33 -4.65 -0.42
CA GLN A 78 -4.70 -5.11 0.81
C GLN A 78 -4.01 -3.99 1.57
N MET A 79 -3.37 -3.07 0.85
CA MET A 79 -2.79 -1.85 1.43
C MET A 79 -3.85 -0.98 2.11
N ASP A 80 -4.98 -0.73 1.43
CA ASP A 80 -6.13 -0.02 2.03
C ASP A 80 -6.63 -0.71 3.30
N MET A 81 -6.89 -2.02 3.24
CA MET A 81 -7.31 -2.79 4.42
C MET A 81 -6.33 -2.69 5.60
N ARG A 82 -5.02 -2.64 5.34
CA ARG A 82 -4.01 -2.45 6.40
C ARG A 82 -4.07 -1.07 7.04
N PHE A 83 -4.31 -0.01 6.28
CA PHE A 83 -4.55 1.32 6.86
C PHE A 83 -5.80 1.36 7.74
N ARG A 84 -6.87 0.65 7.33
CA ARG A 84 -8.09 0.46 8.12
C ARG A 84 -7.82 -0.21 9.46
N GLU A 85 -7.04 -1.30 9.45
CA GLU A 85 -6.64 -2.01 10.67
C GLU A 85 -5.81 -1.14 11.62
N ILE A 86 -4.93 -0.27 11.09
CA ILE A 86 -4.10 0.64 11.90
C ILE A 86 -4.93 1.72 12.58
N ARG A 87 -5.84 2.38 11.84
CA ARG A 87 -6.54 3.55 12.37
C ARG A 87 -7.73 3.18 13.25
N ALA A 88 -8.31 1.99 13.04
CA ALA A 88 -9.54 1.52 13.69
C ALA A 88 -10.67 2.57 13.70
N SER A 89 -10.64 3.48 12.71
CA SER A 89 -11.59 4.57 12.57
C SER A 89 -12.73 4.12 11.67
N LYS A 90 -13.88 4.80 11.76
CA LYS A 90 -15.03 4.58 10.86
C LYS A 90 -14.97 5.48 9.63
N MET A 91 -13.82 6.07 9.30
CA MET A 91 -13.67 6.90 8.11
C MET A 91 -13.90 6.05 6.86
N THR A 92 -14.70 6.58 5.95
CA THR A 92 -14.97 5.94 4.65
C THR A 92 -13.99 6.40 3.58
N ASP A 93 -13.08 7.31 3.94
CA ASP A 93 -12.07 7.86 3.05
C ASP A 93 -11.09 6.78 2.55
N PRO A 94 -10.57 6.91 1.31
CA PRO A 94 -9.52 6.04 0.82
C PRO A 94 -8.30 6.06 1.74
N PHE A 95 -7.73 4.88 2.00
CA PHE A 95 -6.60 4.69 2.90
C PHE A 95 -6.81 5.29 4.29
N GLU A 96 -8.05 5.42 4.79
CA GLU A 96 -8.36 6.09 6.08
C GLU A 96 -7.72 7.48 6.24
N GLY A 97 -7.65 8.23 5.13
CA GLY A 97 -7.06 9.57 5.10
C GLY A 97 -5.53 9.60 5.22
N PHE A 98 -4.84 8.45 5.12
CA PHE A 98 -3.38 8.45 4.94
C PHE A 98 -3.03 9.02 3.56
N GLY A 99 -2.08 9.95 3.53
CA GLY A 99 -1.63 10.53 2.26
C GLY A 99 -0.73 9.56 1.51
N VAL A 100 -1.20 9.02 0.39
CA VAL A 100 -0.44 8.09 -0.45
C VAL A 100 -0.05 8.77 -1.75
N ILE A 101 1.22 8.67 -2.13
CA ILE A 101 1.79 9.19 -3.37
C ILE A 101 2.21 7.99 -4.22
N PHE A 102 1.66 7.88 -5.41
CA PHE A 102 2.04 6.85 -6.39
C PHE A 102 2.96 7.45 -7.44
N CYS A 103 4.07 6.77 -7.71
CA CYS A 103 5.07 7.14 -8.70
C CYS A 103 5.29 5.97 -9.68
N GLY A 104 5.60 6.32 -10.93
CA GLY A 104 5.90 5.36 -11.99
C GLY A 104 5.18 5.68 -13.29
N ASP A 105 5.47 4.91 -14.34
CA ASP A 105 4.88 5.07 -15.66
C ASP A 105 3.95 3.91 -15.98
N LEU A 106 2.65 4.19 -16.05
CA LEU A 106 1.59 3.21 -16.30
C LEU A 106 1.68 2.52 -17.67
N ARG A 107 2.48 3.04 -18.60
CA ARG A 107 2.72 2.43 -19.92
C ARG A 107 3.87 1.42 -19.92
N GLN A 108 4.57 1.28 -18.80
CA GLN A 108 5.56 0.22 -18.60
C GLN A 108 4.88 -1.14 -18.33
N LEU A 109 5.66 -2.11 -17.85
CA LEU A 109 5.20 -3.46 -17.62
C LEU A 109 4.02 -3.52 -16.63
N PRO A 110 2.90 -4.17 -17.00
CA PRO A 110 1.79 -4.40 -16.09
C PRO A 110 2.13 -5.47 -15.04
N PRO A 111 1.35 -5.62 -13.96
CA PRO A 111 1.55 -6.68 -12.99
C PRO A 111 1.38 -8.05 -13.65
N VAL A 112 2.26 -8.99 -13.29
CA VAL A 112 2.26 -10.35 -13.86
C VAL A 112 1.05 -11.13 -13.33
N ARG A 113 0.20 -11.63 -14.25
CA ARG A 113 -0.99 -12.46 -13.94
C ARG A 113 -1.96 -11.84 -12.92
N ALA A 114 -2.02 -10.52 -12.84
CA ALA A 114 -2.91 -9.81 -11.92
C ALA A 114 -3.59 -8.61 -12.61
N SER A 115 -4.62 -8.07 -11.96
CA SER A 115 -5.36 -6.91 -12.46
C SER A 115 -4.60 -5.61 -12.20
N VAL A 116 -4.50 -4.74 -13.22
CA VAL A 116 -3.90 -3.41 -13.11
C VAL A 116 -4.76 -2.45 -12.28
N VAL A 117 -4.12 -1.52 -11.58
CA VAL A 117 -4.80 -0.52 -10.72
C VAL A 117 -5.55 0.56 -11.49
N TYR A 118 -5.13 0.85 -12.73
CA TYR A 118 -5.65 1.94 -13.56
C TYR A 118 -6.74 1.50 -14.55
N LYS A 119 -7.17 0.23 -14.50
CA LYS A 119 -8.30 -0.25 -15.29
C LYS A 119 -9.58 -0.13 -14.49
N ARG A 120 -10.56 0.59 -15.05
CA ARG A 120 -11.88 0.75 -14.43
C ARG A 120 -12.54 -0.61 -14.21
N SER A 121 -12.95 -0.89 -12.97
CA SER A 121 -13.83 -2.02 -12.68
C SER A 121 -15.23 -1.72 -13.21
N ARG A 122 -15.83 -2.68 -13.93
CA ARG A 122 -17.21 -2.55 -14.47
C ARG A 122 -18.31 -2.64 -13.41
N SER A 123 -17.98 -3.09 -12.19
CA SER A 123 -18.95 -3.44 -11.15
C SER A 123 -18.50 -3.12 -9.71
N GLY A 124 -17.44 -2.33 -9.54
CA GLY A 124 -16.94 -1.96 -8.22
C GLY A 124 -17.48 -0.61 -7.72
N PRO A 125 -17.59 -0.39 -6.39
CA PRO A 125 -17.80 0.94 -5.85
C PRO A 125 -16.69 1.87 -6.34
N THR A 126 -17.05 3.08 -6.76
CA THR A 126 -16.08 4.10 -7.17
C THR A 126 -15.44 4.65 -5.89
N ILE A 127 -14.25 4.14 -5.54
CA ILE A 127 -13.55 4.50 -4.29
C ILE A 127 -12.81 5.84 -4.43
N TYR A 128 -12.53 6.30 -5.65
CA TYR A 128 -11.72 7.49 -5.91
C TYR A 128 -12.49 8.52 -6.73
N ASN A 129 -12.31 9.81 -6.43
CA ASN A 129 -12.90 10.91 -7.19
C ASN A 129 -12.42 10.86 -8.65
N THR A 130 -13.32 10.56 -9.58
CA THR A 130 -13.02 10.42 -11.01
C THR A 130 -13.05 11.75 -11.77
N SER A 131 -13.32 12.88 -11.11
CA SER A 131 -13.40 14.20 -11.77
C SER A 131 -12.05 14.77 -12.19
N VAL A 132 -10.94 14.08 -11.91
CA VAL A 132 -9.55 14.53 -12.15
C VAL A 132 -8.77 13.65 -13.15
N LEU A 133 -9.44 12.71 -13.84
CA LEU A 133 -8.84 12.05 -14.99
C LEU A 133 -9.12 12.89 -16.25
N PRO A 134 -8.11 13.18 -17.09
CA PRO A 134 -8.30 13.91 -18.35
C PRO A 134 -9.13 13.12 -19.37
#